data_AF-A0A7C5DUD7-F1
#
_entry.id   AF-A0A7C5DUD7-F1
#
_cell.length_a   1.000
_cell.length_b   1.000
_cell.length_c   1.000
_cell.angle_alpha   90.00
_cell.angle_beta   90.00
_cell.angle_gamma   90.00
#
_symmetry.space_group_name_H-M   'P 1'
#
loop_
_entity.id
_entity.type
_entity.pdbx_description
1 polymer ?
#
loop_
_entity_poly.entity_id
_entity_poly.type
_entity_poly.pdbx_seq_one_letter_code
_entity_poly.pdbx_strand_id
1 'polypeptide(L)' 'MNEKIRIGIIGGSGLYNMEELSNVTTVTLDTPFGHPSDAYVVGTLGGVRVAFLPRHGQGHKLTPSEINFRAN' A
#
# COMPACT_ATOMS: atom_id res chain seq x y z
N MET A 1 -14.63 -6.88 14.23
CA MET A 1 -13.62 -7.97 14.20
C MET A 1 -12.37 -7.41 13.56
N ASN A 2 -11.24 -7.50 14.25
CA ASN A 2 -9.95 -7.02 13.74
C ASN A 2 -9.48 -8.03 12.67
N GLU A 3 -9.81 -7.80 11.39
CA GLU A 3 -9.33 -8.66 10.31
C GLU A 3 -7.82 -8.51 10.19
N LYS A 4 -7.10 -9.58 10.51
CA LYS A 4 -5.64 -9.58 10.51
C LYS A 4 -5.14 -9.72 9.07
N ILE A 5 -4.64 -8.62 8.50
CA ILE A 5 -3.94 -8.62 7.21
C ILE A 5 -2.55 -9.26 7.43
N ARG A 6 -2.21 -10.30 6.66
CA ARG A 6 -0.94 -11.03 6.80
C ARG A 6 0.01 -10.86 5.63
N ILE A 7 -0.48 -10.31 4.51
CA ILE A 7 0.29 -10.12 3.29
C ILE A 7 0.28 -8.63 2.94
N GLY A 8 1.48 -8.04 2.87
CA GLY A 8 1.72 -6.71 2.34
C GLY A 8 2.36 -6.79 0.96
N ILE A 9 1.92 -5.96 0.02
CA ILE A 9 2.44 -5.87 -1.34
C ILE A 9 2.90 -4.43 -1.58
N ILE A 10 4.18 -4.24 -1.90
CA ILE A 10 4.73 -2.93 -2.25
C ILE A 10 4.92 -2.87 -3.77
N GLY A 11 4.08 -2.10 -4.45
CA GLY A 11 4.06 -1.97 -5.90
C GLY A 11 5.15 -1.03 -6.41
N GLY A 12 6.04 -1.53 -7.28
CA GLY A 12 7.03 -0.73 -7.98
C GLY A 12 6.46 0.04 -9.17
N SER A 13 7.34 0.47 -10.09
CA SER A 13 6.95 1.14 -11.33
C SER A 13 5.97 0.27 -12.14
N GLY A 14 4.85 0.85 -12.55
CA GLY A 14 3.83 0.18 -13.39
C GLY A 14 2.77 -0.60 -12.61
N LEU A 15 2.90 -0.75 -11.29
CA LEU A 15 1.86 -1.34 -10.43
C LEU A 15 1.40 -0.28 -9.43
N TYR A 16 0.42 0.52 -9.83
CA TYR A 16 -0.11 1.65 -9.04
C TYR A 16 -1.48 1.37 -8.44
N ASN A 17 -2.23 0.44 -9.02
CA ASN A 17 -3.48 -0.09 -8.51
C ASN A 17 -3.45 -1.63 -8.62
N MET A 18 -4.37 -2.30 -7.91
CA MET A 18 -4.65 -3.71 -8.10
C MET A 18 -6.16 -3.83 -8.36
N GLU A 19 -6.53 -3.83 -9.64
CA GLU A 19 -7.92 -3.82 -10.08
C GLU A 19 -8.66 -5.11 -9.68
N GLU A 20 -7.91 -6.19 -9.47
CA GLU A 20 -8.42 -7.49 -9.05
C GLU A 20 -8.81 -7.54 -7.56
N LEU A 21 -8.56 -6.48 -6.80
CA LEU A 21 -8.97 -6.40 -5.40
C LEU A 21 -10.48 -6.21 -5.27
N SER A 22 -11.10 -7.05 -4.45
CA SER A 22 -12.47 -6.90 -3.99
C SER A 22 -12.54 -6.37 -2.56
N ASN A 23 -13.70 -5.85 -2.14
CA ASN A 23 -13.91 -5.30 -0.78
C ASN A 23 -12.85 -4.25 -0.41
N VAL A 24 -12.56 -3.34 -1.33
CA VAL A 24 -11.46 -2.38 -1.21
C VAL A 24 -11.79 -1.32 -0.15
N THR A 25 -10.81 -1.00 0.68
CA THR A 25 -10.84 0.15 1.59
C THR A 25 -9.47 0.81 1.61
N THR A 26 -9.44 2.11 1.86
CA THR A 26 -8.21 2.90 1.95
C THR A 26 -7.91 3.19 3.41
N VAL A 27 -6.66 2.98 3.82
CA VAL A 27 -6.20 3.19 5.18
C VAL A 27 -4.99 4.12 5.16
N THR A 28 -5.13 5.25 5.84
CA THR A 28 -4.03 6.19 6.08
C THR A 28 -3.57 6.04 7.53
N LEU A 29 -2.27 5.97 7.75
CA LEU A 29 -1.68 5.89 9.08
C LEU A 29 -0.33 6.59 9.10
N ASP A 30 0.07 7.02 10.29
CA ASP A 30 1.40 7.57 10.56
C ASP A 30 2.25 6.53 11.26
N THR A 31 3.55 6.54 10.97
CA THR A 31 4.53 5.71 11.67
C THR A 31 5.47 6.59 12.49
N PRO A 32 6.21 6.04 13.47
CA PRO A 32 7.30 6.74 14.12
C PRO A 32 8.41 7.24 13.17
N PHE A 33 8.43 6.74 11.94
CA PHE A 33 9.38 7.13 10.90
C PHE A 33 8.80 8.17 9.92
N GLY A 34 7.58 8.65 10.15
CA GLY A 34 6.85 9.58 9.29
C GLY A 34 5.75 8.90 8.47
N HIS A 35 5.33 9.58 7.40
CA HIS A 35 4.30 9.08 6.49
C HIS A 35 4.88 8.03 5.52
N PRO A 36 4.12 6.97 5.21
CA PRO A 36 4.41 6.08 4.08
C PRO A 36 4.33 6.82 2.75
N SER A 37 4.74 6.15 1.66
CA SER A 37 4.70 6.69 0.29
C SER A 37 3.30 7.11 -0.17
N ASP A 38 2.24 6.48 0.36
CA ASP A 38 0.84 6.81 0.12
C ASP A 38 -0.06 6.12 1.17
N ALA A 39 -1.39 6.27 1.03
CA ALA A 39 -2.34 5.44 1.76
C ALA A 39 -2.27 3.97 1.31
N TYR A 40 -2.49 3.06 2.27
CA TYR A 40 -2.60 1.63 1.98
C TYR A 40 -3.98 1.33 1.37
N VAL A 41 -3.98 0.53 0.30
CA VAL A 41 -5.19 -0.04 -0.28
C VAL A 41 -5.35 -1.45 0.25
N VAL A 42 -6.37 -1.69 1.06
CA VAL A 42 -6.66 -3.01 1.63
C VAL A 42 -7.80 -3.65 0.87
N GLY A 43 -7.57 -4.84 0.35
CA GLY A 43 -8.52 -5.56 -0.48
C GLY A 43 -8.43 -7.07 -0.28
N THR A 44 -9.29 -7.80 -0.98
CA THR A 44 -9.27 -9.26 -1.04
C THR A 44 -8.85 -9.70 -2.43
N LEU A 45 -7.73 -10.42 -2.52
CA LEU A 45 -7.16 -10.99 -3.75
C LEU A 45 -7.19 -12.51 -3.63
N GLY A 46 -7.86 -13.21 -4.55
CA GLY A 46 -7.91 -14.68 -4.53
C GLY A 46 -8.41 -15.27 -3.20
N GLY A 47 -9.35 -14.57 -2.53
CA GLY A 47 -9.89 -14.98 -1.22
C GLY A 47 -9.02 -14.59 -0.01
N VAL A 48 -7.88 -13.92 -0.22
CA VAL A 48 -6.96 -13.51 0.85
C VAL A 48 -6.98 -12.00 1.05
N ARG A 49 -7.08 -11.55 2.30
CA ARG A 49 -7.00 -10.13 2.66
C ARG A 49 -5.54 -9.64 2.58
N VAL A 50 -5.30 -8.62 1.75
CA VAL A 50 -3.97 -8.05 1.49
C VAL A 50 -3.97 -6.54 1.67
N ALA A 51 -2.82 -5.97 2.03
CA ALA A 51 -2.56 -4.54 1.99
C ALA A 51 -1.59 -4.23 0.85
N PHE A 52 -1.93 -3.27 0.01
CA PHE A 52 -1.12 -2.79 -1.11
C PHE A 52 -0.67 -1.36 -0.85
N LEU A 53 0.59 -1.06 -1.16
CA LEU A 53 1.19 0.26 -1.07
C LEU A 53 1.96 0.58 -2.37
N PRO A 54 1.61 1.63 -3.12
CA PRO A 54 2.43 2.07 -4.25
C PRO A 54 3.72 2.70 -3.75
N ARG A 55 4.87 2.08 -4.06
CA ARG A 55 6.19 2.47 -3.55
C ARG A 55 6.55 3.92 -3.88
N HIS A 56 6.15 4.39 -5.07
CA HIS A 56 6.43 5.74 -5.56
C HIS A 56 5.27 6.72 -5.34
N GLY A 57 4.26 6.32 -4.56
CA GLY A 57 2.99 7.02 -4.45
C GLY A 57 2.14 6.92 -5.71
N GLN A 58 0.85 7.24 -5.59
CA GLN A 58 -0.07 7.32 -6.71
C GLN A 58 0.41 8.35 -7.73
N GLY A 59 0.45 7.94 -8.99
CA GLY A 59 0.96 8.75 -10.09
C GLY A 59 2.49 8.86 -10.15
N HIS A 60 3.23 8.00 -9.42
CA HIS A 60 4.71 7.92 -9.49
C HIS A 60 5.41 9.25 -9.18
N LYS A 61 5.01 9.88 -8.07
CA LYS A 61 5.47 11.23 -7.70
C LYS A 61 6.80 11.22 -6.95
N LEU A 62 7.12 10.14 -6.25
CA LEU A 62 8.35 10.01 -5.46
C LEU A 62 9.46 9.37 -6.29
N THR A 63 10.62 10.00 -6.32
CA THR A 63 11.84 9.39 -6.87
C THR A 63 12.37 8.31 -5.92
N PRO A 64 13.24 7.39 -6.39
CA PRO A 64 13.78 6.32 -5.53
C PRO A 64 14.44 6.81 -4.23
N SER A 65 15.09 7.99 -4.27
CA SER A 65 15.77 8.57 -3.12
C SER A 65 14.84 9.24 -2.11
N GLU A 66 13.60 9.55 -2.50
CA GLU A 66 12.60 10.22 -1.66
C GLU A 66 11.67 9.25 -0.92
N ILE A 67 11.78 7.95 -1.22
CA ILE A 67 10.93 6.93 -0.59
C ILE A 67 11.29 6.78 0.90
N ASN A 68 10.27 6.85 1.76
CA ASN A 68 10.42 6.58 3.18
C ASN A 68 10.31 5.08 3.49
N PHE A 69 11.37 4.33 3.18
CA PHE A 69 11.40 2.87 3.34
C PHE A 69 11.13 2.37 4.76
N ARG A 70 11.35 3.19 5.79
CA ARG A 70 11.08 2.81 7.18
C ARG A 70 9.60 2.98 7.56
N ALA A 71 8.90 3.91 6.91
CA ALA A 71 7.48 4.15 7.14
C ALA A 71 6.58 3.22 6.31
N ASN A 72 7.05 2.77 5.15
CA ASN A 72 6.35 1.81 4.29
C ASN A 72 6.25 0.42 4.93
#